data_AF-B0XG39-F1
#
_entry.id   AF-B0XG39-F1
#
_cell.length_a   1.000
_cell.length_b   1.000
_cell.length_c   1.000
_cell.angle_alpha   90.00
_cell.angle_beta   90.00
_cell.angle_gamma   90.00
#
_symmetry.space_group_name_H-M   'P 1'
#
loop_
_entity.id
_entity.type
_entity.pdbx_description
1 polymer ?
#
loop_
_entity_poly.entity_id
_entity_poly.type
_entity_poly.pdbx_seq_one_letter_code
_entity_poly.pdbx_strand_id
1 'polypeptide(L)'
;MPVITPELSEYNVDELHSEARNNSHVVDKDDLQEALRLLGKSKDSLNKTDQKTTYDITTLKAEYEGKFVNQDATLGQINHRVNHLHLNIDALENQKELIISGVPFASDEDPDALFATICRQLECSGGEELLTSTRRIHVNRLKDGDVSPLLVEFALKITRDRFYSTYKDT
;
A
#
# COMPACT_ATOMS: atom_id res chain seq x y z
N MET A 1 -112.89 31.56 -19.22
CA MET A 1 -112.08 31.37 -18.00
C MET A 1 -110.85 30.52 -18.36
N PRO A 2 -109.69 30.78 -17.75
CA PRO A 2 -108.46 31.08 -18.48
C PRO A 2 -107.56 29.87 -18.73
N VAL A 3 -106.80 29.98 -19.82
CA VAL A 3 -105.64 29.16 -20.18
C VAL A 3 -104.46 29.62 -19.32
N ILE A 4 -103.88 28.72 -18.54
CA ILE A 4 -102.58 28.95 -17.88
C ILE A 4 -101.52 28.35 -18.80
N THR A 5 -100.84 29.20 -19.57
CA THR A 5 -99.60 28.90 -20.28
C THR A 5 -98.43 28.90 -19.30
N PRO A 6 -97.44 28.00 -19.45
CA PRO A 6 -96.21 28.08 -18.68
C PRO A 6 -95.34 29.23 -19.22
N GLU A 7 -94.92 30.13 -18.34
CA GLU A 7 -93.81 31.05 -18.61
C GLU A 7 -92.53 30.22 -18.73
N LEU A 8 -92.13 29.93 -19.97
CA LEU A 8 -90.75 29.63 -20.30
C LEU A 8 -90.06 30.97 -20.44
N SER A 9 -89.30 31.37 -19.42
CA SER A 9 -88.35 32.46 -19.52
C SER A 9 -87.40 32.18 -20.67
N GLU A 10 -87.26 33.15 -21.57
CA GLU A 10 -86.24 33.17 -22.62
C GLU A 10 -84.87 33.06 -21.94
N TYR A 11 -84.37 31.83 -21.83
CA TYR A 11 -82.97 31.60 -21.52
C TYR A 11 -82.16 32.12 -22.71
N ASN A 12 -81.32 33.11 -22.45
CA ASN A 12 -80.55 33.86 -23.42
C ASN A 12 -79.57 32.92 -24.14
N VAL A 13 -79.99 32.38 -25.29
CA VAL A 13 -79.23 31.40 -26.09
C VAL A 13 -77.89 31.99 -26.56
N ASP A 14 -77.82 33.31 -26.69
CA ASP A 14 -76.60 34.04 -27.05
C ASP A 14 -75.53 34.01 -25.94
N GLU A 15 -75.94 33.95 -24.67
CA GLU A 15 -75.03 33.94 -23.53
C GLU A 15 -74.36 32.56 -23.38
N LEU A 16 -75.14 31.48 -23.58
CA LEU A 16 -74.65 30.11 -23.65
C LEU A 16 -73.72 29.84 -24.85
N HIS A 17 -73.96 30.47 -26.00
CA HIS A 17 -73.05 30.38 -27.15
C HIS A 17 -71.75 31.17 -26.96
N SER A 18 -71.78 32.27 -26.20
CA SER A 18 -70.57 33.02 -25.87
C SER A 18 -69.68 32.26 -24.86
N GLU A 19 -70.30 31.58 -23.90
CA GLU A 19 -69.60 30.83 -22.84
C GLU A 19 -69.04 29.50 -23.36
N ALA A 20 -69.73 28.85 -24.31
CA ALA A 20 -69.21 27.68 -25.01
C ALA A 20 -68.06 28.01 -25.98
N ARG A 21 -68.00 29.24 -26.53
CA ARG A 21 -66.86 29.71 -27.34
C ARG A 21 -65.67 30.12 -26.47
N ASN A 22 -65.89 30.71 -25.31
CA ASN A 22 -64.82 31.11 -24.39
C ASN A 22 -64.16 29.94 -23.63
N ASN A 23 -64.87 28.82 -23.44
CA ASN A 23 -64.32 27.64 -22.77
C ASN A 23 -63.68 26.60 -23.72
N SER A 24 -63.68 26.85 -25.02
CA SER A 24 -62.90 26.06 -25.97
C SER A 24 -61.51 26.70 -26.12
N HIS A 25 -60.68 26.60 -25.07
CA HIS A 25 -59.24 26.68 -25.29
C HIS A 25 -58.85 25.40 -26.03
N VAL A 26 -59.02 25.43 -27.35
CA VAL A 26 -58.47 24.41 -28.25
C VAL A 26 -56.97 24.50 -28.08
N VAL A 27 -56.39 23.52 -27.39
CA VAL A 27 -54.94 23.32 -27.43
C VAL A 27 -54.59 23.14 -28.90
N ASP A 28 -53.78 24.05 -29.45
CA ASP A 28 -53.43 24.00 -30.86
C ASP A 28 -52.72 22.68 -31.13
N LYS A 29 -53.10 22.01 -32.22
CA LYS A 29 -52.48 20.75 -32.63
C LYS A 29 -50.98 20.95 -32.87
N ASP A 30 -50.60 22.14 -33.31
CA ASP A 30 -49.20 22.52 -33.54
C ASP A 30 -48.43 22.63 -32.21
N ASP A 31 -49.05 23.16 -31.14
CA ASP A 31 -48.46 23.21 -29.80
C ASP A 31 -48.23 21.81 -29.22
N LEU A 32 -49.20 20.90 -29.41
CA LEU A 32 -49.09 19.51 -28.98
C LEU A 32 -47.97 18.78 -29.74
N GLN A 33 -47.85 19.04 -31.05
CA GLN A 33 -46.84 18.44 -31.89
C GLN A 33 -45.43 18.95 -31.54
N GLU A 34 -45.30 20.24 -31.20
CA GLU A 34 -44.04 20.82 -30.72
C GLU A 34 -43.65 20.28 -29.34
N ALA A 35 -44.61 20.12 -28.42
CA ALA A 35 -44.37 19.49 -27.11
C ALA A 35 -43.88 18.04 -27.24
N LEU A 36 -44.48 17.25 -28.14
CA LEU A 36 -44.03 15.88 -28.44
C LEU A 36 -42.61 15.86 -29.03
N ARG A 37 -42.28 16.81 -29.90
CA ARG A 37 -40.94 16.95 -30.49
C ARG A 37 -39.90 17.28 -29.42
N LEU A 38 -40.20 18.22 -28.53
CA LEU A 38 -39.33 18.59 -27.41
C LEU A 38 -39.16 17.43 -26.42
N LEU A 39 -40.23 16.68 -26.14
CA LEU A 39 -40.17 15.50 -25.29
C LEU A 39 -39.31 14.38 -25.91
N GLY A 40 -39.40 14.17 -27.23
CA GLY A 40 -38.52 13.27 -27.96
C GLY A 40 -37.04 13.66 -27.83
N LYS A 41 -36.73 14.94 -28.07
CA LYS A 41 -35.36 15.47 -27.89
C LYS A 41 -34.84 15.33 -26.46
N SER A 42 -35.69 15.60 -25.47
CA SER A 42 -35.35 15.46 -24.06
C SER A 42 -35.06 14.00 -23.71
N LYS A 43 -35.89 13.06 -24.18
CA LYS A 43 -35.68 11.61 -24.03
C LYS A 43 -34.35 11.17 -24.63
N ASP A 44 -34.04 11.60 -25.86
CA ASP A 44 -32.78 11.24 -26.53
C ASP A 44 -31.57 11.81 -25.80
N SER A 45 -31.68 13.05 -25.32
CA SER A 45 -30.63 13.70 -24.50
C SER A 45 -30.43 12.96 -23.18
N LEU A 46 -31.51 12.54 -22.51
CA LEU A 46 -31.42 11.80 -21.26
C LEU A 46 -30.78 10.43 -21.47
N ASN A 47 -31.18 9.71 -22.52
CA ASN A 47 -30.61 8.41 -22.87
C ASN A 47 -29.10 8.52 -23.19
N LYS A 48 -28.68 9.58 -23.88
CA LYS A 48 -27.26 9.84 -24.14
C LYS A 48 -26.48 10.11 -22.85
N THR A 49 -27.05 10.89 -21.94
CA THR A 49 -26.43 11.17 -20.62
C THR A 49 -26.34 9.91 -19.79
N ASP A 50 -27.37 9.07 -19.78
CA ASP A 50 -27.41 7.81 -19.05
C ASP A 50 -26.35 6.82 -19.55
N GLN A 51 -26.24 6.67 -20.88
CA GLN A 51 -25.19 5.86 -21.51
C GLN A 51 -23.78 6.37 -21.16
N LYS A 52 -23.56 7.69 -21.25
CA LYS A 52 -22.28 8.29 -20.89
C LYS A 52 -21.94 8.04 -19.41
N THR A 53 -22.90 8.26 -18.53
CA THR A 53 -22.71 8.09 -17.07
C THR A 53 -22.41 6.63 -16.74
N THR A 54 -23.10 5.69 -17.38
CA THR A 54 -22.85 4.24 -17.24
C THR A 54 -21.43 3.87 -17.69
N TYR A 55 -20.99 4.45 -18.82
CA TYR A 55 -19.63 4.25 -19.32
C TYR A 55 -18.58 4.83 -18.37
N ASP A 56 -18.79 6.05 -17.88
CA ASP A 56 -17.88 6.74 -16.96
C ASP A 56 -17.76 5.95 -15.64
N ILE A 57 -18.87 5.46 -15.08
CA ILE A 57 -18.88 4.61 -13.88
C ILE A 57 -18.10 3.31 -14.11
N THR A 58 -18.32 2.65 -15.24
CA THR A 58 -17.64 1.38 -15.54
C THR A 58 -16.14 1.58 -15.70
N THR A 59 -15.73 2.67 -16.36
CA THR A 59 -14.33 3.04 -16.54
C THR A 59 -13.67 3.36 -15.20
N LEU A 60 -14.31 4.19 -14.38
CA LEU A 60 -13.82 4.50 -13.03
C LEU A 60 -13.66 3.24 -12.18
N LYS A 61 -14.64 2.34 -12.22
CA LYS A 61 -14.57 1.07 -11.47
C LYS A 61 -13.35 0.24 -11.89
N ALA A 62 -13.13 0.08 -13.19
CA ALA A 62 -11.97 -0.64 -13.71
C ALA A 62 -10.64 0.02 -13.31
N GLU A 63 -10.55 1.36 -13.36
CA GLU A 63 -9.36 2.09 -12.92
C GLU A 63 -9.08 1.90 -11.42
N TYR A 64 -10.10 1.95 -10.58
CA TYR A 64 -9.96 1.74 -9.14
C TYR A 64 -9.59 0.31 -8.80
N GLU A 65 -10.21 -0.69 -9.44
CA GLU A 65 -9.85 -2.11 -9.26
C GLU A 65 -8.40 -2.35 -9.66
N GLY A 66 -7.95 -1.79 -10.80
CA GLY A 66 -6.56 -1.88 -11.22
C GLY A 66 -5.58 -1.23 -10.24
N LYS A 67 -5.91 -0.04 -9.72
CA LYS A 67 -5.09 0.64 -8.69
C LYS A 67 -5.04 -0.16 -7.40
N PHE A 68 -6.15 -0.75 -6.97
CA PHE A 68 -6.23 -1.53 -5.74
C PHE A 68 -5.37 -2.80 -5.82
N VAL A 69 -5.45 -3.54 -6.93
CA VAL A 69 -4.61 -4.73 -7.18
C VAL A 69 -3.12 -4.37 -7.18
N ASN A 70 -2.74 -3.26 -7.82
CA ASN A 70 -1.35 -2.80 -7.83
C ASN A 70 -0.86 -2.39 -6.43
N GLN A 71 -1.71 -1.73 -5.64
CA GLN A 71 -1.39 -1.35 -4.27
C GLN A 71 -1.25 -2.58 -3.36
N ASP A 72 -2.15 -3.55 -3.47
CA ASP A 72 -2.11 -4.81 -2.72
C ASP A 72 -0.82 -5.60 -3.02
N ALA A 73 -0.46 -5.71 -4.30
CA ALA A 73 0.81 -6.32 -4.72
C ALA A 73 2.03 -5.60 -4.13
N THR A 74 2.02 -4.25 -4.14
CA THR A 74 3.10 -3.43 -3.58
C THR A 74 3.20 -3.62 -2.06
N LEU A 75 2.07 -3.65 -1.35
CA LEU A 75 2.02 -3.91 0.09
C LEU A 75 2.55 -5.31 0.43
N GLY A 76 2.19 -6.32 -0.35
CA GLY A 76 2.73 -7.68 -0.22
C GLY A 76 4.26 -7.70 -0.33
N GLN A 77 4.83 -7.03 -1.34
CA GLN A 77 6.28 -6.93 -1.52
C GLN A 77 6.96 -6.20 -0.36
N ILE A 78 6.38 -5.10 0.13
CA ILE A 78 6.91 -4.35 1.27
C ILE A 78 6.91 -5.25 2.51
N ASN A 79 5.82 -5.97 2.78
CA ASN A 79 5.70 -6.84 3.94
C ASN A 79 6.74 -7.97 3.90
N HIS A 80 6.95 -8.59 2.74
CA HIS A 80 8.03 -9.56 2.56
C HIS A 80 9.41 -8.96 2.85
N ARG A 81 9.67 -7.74 2.37
CA ARG A 81 10.95 -7.06 2.62
C ARG A 81 11.14 -6.72 4.10
N VAL A 82 10.09 -6.27 4.78
CA VAL A 82 10.12 -5.99 6.23
C VAL A 82 10.41 -7.25 7.02
N ASN A 83 9.76 -8.37 6.70
CA ASN A 83 10.01 -9.64 7.39
C ASN A 83 11.45 -10.12 7.18
N HIS A 84 11.97 -10.04 5.96
CA HIS A 84 13.36 -10.38 5.67
C HIS A 84 14.34 -9.48 6.43
N LEU A 85 14.06 -8.17 6.52
CA LEU A 85 14.89 -7.25 7.30
C LEU A 85 14.84 -7.56 8.80
N HIS A 86 13.68 -7.93 9.34
CA HIS A 86 13.56 -8.37 10.73
C HIS A 86 14.44 -9.57 11.02
N LEU A 87 14.37 -10.61 10.17
CA LEU A 87 15.22 -11.80 10.32
C LEU A 87 16.71 -11.46 10.25
N ASN A 88 17.10 -10.53 9.38
CA ASN A 88 18.49 -10.07 9.29
C ASN A 88 18.92 -9.28 10.53
N ILE A 89 18.05 -8.42 11.07
CA ILE A 89 18.32 -7.68 12.31
C ILE A 89 18.48 -8.66 13.46
N ASP A 90 17.57 -9.62 13.62
CA ASP A 90 17.65 -10.64 14.65
C ASP A 90 18.95 -11.46 14.53
N ALA A 91 19.35 -11.81 13.30
CA ALA A 91 20.60 -12.53 13.06
C ALA A 91 21.84 -11.69 13.44
N LEU A 92 21.86 -10.40 13.08
CA LEU A 92 22.96 -9.48 13.41
C LEU A 92 23.02 -9.18 14.91
N GLU A 93 21.87 -8.94 15.53
CA GLU A 93 21.76 -8.69 16.97
C GLU A 93 22.21 -9.90 17.77
N ASN A 94 21.97 -11.11 17.29
CA ASN A 94 22.36 -12.35 17.96
C ASN A 94 23.70 -12.92 17.46
N GLN A 95 24.42 -12.20 16.59
CA GLN A 95 25.72 -12.64 16.13
C GLN A 95 26.65 -12.80 17.34
N LYS A 96 27.38 -13.92 17.37
CA LYS A 96 28.32 -14.23 18.46
C LYS A 96 29.77 -14.22 18.00
N GLU A 97 29.99 -13.80 16.76
CA GLU A 97 31.29 -13.80 16.12
C GLU A 97 31.90 -12.39 16.18
N LEU A 98 33.23 -12.35 16.20
CA LEU A 98 34.02 -11.14 16.11
C LEU A 98 35.21 -11.37 15.16
N ILE A 99 35.50 -10.37 14.34
CA ILE A 99 36.63 -10.41 13.40
C ILE A 99 37.74 -9.51 13.93
N ILE A 100 38.89 -10.10 14.22
CA ILE A 100 40.10 -9.39 14.59
C ILE A 100 40.97 -9.25 13.34
N SER A 101 41.16 -8.00 12.89
CA SER A 101 41.98 -7.68 11.74
C SER A 101 43.42 -7.36 12.16
N GLY A 102 44.35 -7.39 11.20
CA GLY A 102 45.74 -6.95 11.46
C GLY A 102 46.64 -7.98 12.12
N VAL A 103 46.19 -9.23 12.25
CA VAL A 103 46.97 -10.28 12.93
C VAL A 103 47.96 -10.93 11.96
N PRO A 104 49.28 -10.88 12.20
CA PRO A 104 50.28 -11.59 11.38
C PRO A 104 50.05 -13.10 11.45
N PHE A 105 50.21 -13.79 10.33
CA PHE A 105 50.09 -15.25 10.19
C PHE A 105 51.44 -15.93 10.40
N ALA A 106 51.43 -17.05 11.12
CA ALA A 106 52.52 -18.01 11.16
C ALA A 106 51.99 -19.42 10.87
N SER A 107 52.72 -20.21 10.09
CA SER A 107 52.32 -21.54 9.63
C SER A 107 52.19 -22.58 10.75
N ASP A 108 52.84 -22.34 11.89
CA ASP A 108 52.80 -23.16 13.10
C ASP A 108 51.91 -22.56 14.20
N GLU A 109 51.11 -21.53 13.88
CA GLU A 109 50.28 -20.87 14.87
C GLU A 109 49.13 -21.74 15.37
N ASP A 110 48.82 -21.60 16.66
CA ASP A 110 47.57 -22.06 17.25
C ASP A 110 46.63 -20.84 17.39
N PRO A 111 45.53 -20.78 16.61
CA PRO A 111 44.55 -19.70 16.68
C PRO A 111 43.98 -19.44 18.08
N ASP A 112 43.77 -20.49 18.88
CA ASP A 112 43.23 -20.35 20.24
C ASP A 112 44.29 -19.76 21.18
N ALA A 113 45.54 -20.21 21.09
CA ALA A 113 46.66 -19.64 21.86
C ALA A 113 46.96 -18.18 21.47
N LEU A 114 46.80 -17.85 20.19
CA LEU A 114 46.92 -16.50 19.68
C LEU A 114 45.83 -15.59 20.27
N PHE A 115 44.57 -16.03 20.26
CA PHE A 115 43.48 -15.25 20.86
C PHE A 115 43.65 -15.11 22.38
N ALA A 116 44.07 -16.17 23.08
CA ALA A 116 44.41 -16.10 24.50
C ALA A 116 45.51 -15.04 24.78
N THR A 117 46.50 -14.94 23.88
CA THR A 117 47.54 -13.91 23.98
C THR A 117 46.97 -12.50 23.80
N ILE A 118 46.05 -12.29 22.86
CA ILE A 118 45.35 -11.02 22.66
C ILE A 118 44.53 -10.66 23.92
N CYS A 119 43.76 -11.61 24.46
CA CYS A 119 43.00 -11.42 25.69
C CYS A 119 43.89 -11.01 26.86
N ARG A 120 45.05 -11.65 27.02
CA ARG A 120 46.02 -11.34 28.07
C ARG A 120 46.61 -9.93 27.92
N GLN A 121 46.91 -9.52 26.69
CA GLN A 121 47.45 -8.18 26.41
C GLN A 121 46.43 -7.06 26.66
N LEU A 122 45.15 -7.33 26.42
CA LEU A 122 44.04 -6.40 26.66
C LEU A 122 43.49 -6.46 28.10
N GLU A 123 44.12 -7.24 28.99
CA GLU A 123 43.66 -7.46 30.37
C GLU A 123 42.19 -7.93 30.46
N CYS A 124 41.73 -8.67 29.45
CA CYS A 124 40.37 -9.20 29.39
C CYS A 124 40.17 -10.30 30.45
N SER A 125 39.50 -9.98 31.55
CA SER A 125 39.18 -10.93 32.61
C SER A 125 38.04 -11.90 32.21
N GLY A 126 38.38 -13.18 31.99
CA GLY A 126 37.40 -14.27 31.84
C GLY A 126 36.88 -14.54 30.42
N GLY A 127 37.59 -14.10 29.37
CA GLY A 127 37.17 -14.28 27.97
C GLY A 127 37.47 -15.66 27.36
N GLU A 128 38.50 -16.36 27.85
CA GLU A 128 39.00 -17.61 27.25
C GLU A 128 38.07 -18.82 27.49
N GLU A 129 37.31 -18.83 28.59
CA GLU A 129 36.51 -19.98 29.03
C GLU A 129 35.18 -20.17 28.28
N LEU A 130 34.81 -19.24 27.39
CA LEU A 130 33.50 -19.21 26.72
C LEU A 130 33.60 -19.04 25.20
N LEU A 131 34.65 -19.61 24.60
CA LEU A 131 34.82 -19.67 23.15
C LEU A 131 34.22 -20.96 22.57
N THR A 132 33.63 -20.85 21.39
CA THR A 132 33.17 -21.98 20.60
C THR A 132 34.23 -22.37 19.57
N SER A 133 34.80 -21.39 18.86
CA SER A 133 35.86 -21.63 17.90
C SER A 133 36.71 -20.39 17.62
N THR A 134 37.99 -20.60 17.31
CA THR A 134 38.87 -19.56 16.76
C THR A 134 39.48 -20.06 15.46
N ARG A 135 39.41 -19.26 14.39
CA ARG A 135 39.94 -19.67 13.08
C ARG A 135 40.35 -18.49 12.20
N ARG A 136 41.30 -18.72 11.28
CA ARG A 136 41.65 -17.73 10.25
C ARG A 136 40.56 -17.66 9.17
N ILE A 137 40.28 -16.45 8.71
CA ILE A 137 39.50 -16.22 7.48
C ILE A 137 40.49 -15.96 6.34
N HIS A 138 40.67 -16.92 5.42
CA HIS A 138 41.45 -16.68 4.20
C HIS A 138 40.93 -17.49 3.01
N VAL A 139 41.15 -16.95 1.81
CA VAL A 139 40.74 -17.56 0.54
C VAL A 139 41.92 -18.24 -0.18
N ASN A 140 43.17 -17.89 0.17
CA ASN A 140 44.40 -18.34 -0.48
C ASN A 140 45.42 -18.90 0.52
N ARG A 141 46.42 -19.67 0.04
CA ARG A 141 47.55 -20.13 0.87
C ARG A 141 48.32 -18.93 1.42
N LEU A 142 48.27 -18.76 2.75
CA LEU A 142 49.02 -17.74 3.48
C LEU A 142 50.50 -18.14 3.58
N LYS A 143 51.39 -17.14 3.60
CA LYS A 143 52.80 -17.27 3.93
C LYS A 143 53.08 -16.60 5.26
N ASP A 144 54.11 -17.07 5.97
CA ASP A 144 54.53 -16.47 7.23
C ASP A 144 54.78 -14.97 7.07
N GLY A 145 54.21 -14.18 7.99
CA GLY A 145 54.24 -12.72 7.97
C GLY A 145 53.08 -12.08 7.20
N ASP A 146 52.28 -12.82 6.44
CA ASP A 146 51.06 -12.29 5.83
C ASP A 146 50.06 -11.86 6.90
N VAL A 147 49.27 -10.81 6.64
CA VAL A 147 48.22 -10.36 7.56
C VAL A 147 46.90 -11.00 7.15
N SER A 148 46.28 -11.74 8.07
CA SER A 148 44.99 -12.40 7.84
C SER A 148 44.03 -12.13 8.99
N PRO A 149 42.72 -11.94 8.76
CA PRO A 149 41.77 -11.81 9.85
C PRO A 149 41.63 -13.11 10.65
N LEU A 150 41.38 -12.96 11.95
CA LEU A 150 40.99 -14.03 12.87
C LEU A 150 39.49 -13.89 13.17
N LEU A 151 38.73 -14.95 12.96
CA LEU A 151 37.34 -15.07 13.37
C LEU A 151 37.30 -15.77 14.72
N VAL A 152 36.66 -15.12 15.69
CA VAL A 152 36.46 -15.62 17.05
C VAL A 152 34.97 -15.78 17.27
N GLU A 153 34.53 -16.99 17.56
CA GLU A 153 33.15 -17.32 17.85
C GLU A 153 32.98 -17.55 19.35
N PHE A 154 32.14 -16.74 19.99
CA PHE A 154 31.83 -16.85 21.41
C PHE A 154 30.63 -17.75 21.62
N ALA A 155 30.60 -18.47 22.74
CA ALA A 155 29.43 -19.28 23.13
C ALA A 155 28.19 -18.39 23.36
N LEU A 156 28.41 -17.18 23.89
CA LEU A 156 27.38 -16.21 24.25
C LEU A 156 27.72 -14.81 23.70
N LYS A 157 26.70 -14.12 23.19
CA LYS A 157 26.81 -12.72 22.71
C LYS A 157 27.33 -11.77 23.79
N ILE A 158 26.86 -11.92 25.03
CA ILE A 158 27.27 -11.03 26.14
C ILE A 158 28.78 -11.08 26.39
N THR A 159 29.41 -12.24 26.17
CA THR A 159 30.87 -12.40 26.29
C THR A 159 31.59 -11.66 25.16
N ARG A 160 31.10 -11.80 23.92
CA ARG A 160 31.60 -11.03 22.77
C ARG A 160 31.51 -9.53 23.02
N ASP A 161 30.34 -9.06 23.48
CA ASP A 161 30.09 -7.63 23.70
C ASP A 161 30.98 -7.06 24.82
N ARG A 162 31.21 -7.84 25.87
CA ARG A 162 32.15 -7.50 26.94
C ARG A 162 33.57 -7.37 26.41
N PHE A 163 34.04 -8.36 25.64
CA PHE A 163 35.35 -8.31 24.99
C PHE A 163 35.49 -7.09 24.08
N TYR A 164 34.50 -6.85 23.21
CA TYR A 164 34.51 -5.71 22.29
C TYR A 164 34.51 -4.35 23.01
N SER A 165 33.77 -4.24 24.12
CA SER A 165 33.76 -3.03 24.95
C SER A 165 35.14 -2.77 25.55
N THR A 166 35.79 -3.79 26.12
CA THR A 166 37.15 -3.67 26.65
C THR A 166 38.13 -3.21 25.56
N TYR A 167 38.08 -3.83 24.39
CA TYR A 167 38.94 -3.44 23.26
C TYR A 167 38.72 -1.99 22.80
N LYS A 168 37.47 -1.51 22.76
CA LYS A 168 37.16 -0.15 22.32
C LYS A 168 37.67 0.93 23.29
N ASP A 169 37.74 0.59 24.56
CA ASP A 169 38.17 1.51 25.62
C ASP A 169 39.70 1.52 25.83
N THR A 170 40.45 0.72 25.05
CA THR A 170 41.92 0.66 25.06
C THR A 170 42.53 1.59 24.01
#